data_AF-C7ZQ05-F1
#
_entry.id   AF-C7ZQ05-F1
#
_cell.length_a   1.000
_cell.length_b   1.000
_cell.length_c   1.000
_cell.angle_alpha   90.00
_cell.angle_beta   90.00
_cell.angle_gamma   90.00
#
_symmetry.space_group_name_H-M   'P 1'
#
loop_
_entity.id
_entity.type
_entity.pdbx_description
1 polymer ?
#
loop_
_entity_poly.entity_id
_entity_poly.type
_entity_poly.pdbx_seq_one_letter_code
_entity_poly.pdbx_strand_id
1 'polypeptide(L)'
;MRLNDEYGTQGIHAWSVQPGAVQTDLARHMPDDGKNVLASDPYPAKVSKNPEQGAATSACGATAAALESMGGKYLENCQIAGPWKPSLGHWGPGRCICQKVDHREVSWRANLFGPGALSGTFQHEQASL
;
A
#
# COMPACT_ATOMS: atom_id res chain seq x y z
N MET A 1 -4.21 -16.27 -2.17
CA MET A 1 -5.30 -15.26 -2.14
C MET A 1 -6.31 -15.72 -3.16
N ARG A 2 -7.44 -16.29 -2.72
CA ARG A 2 -8.24 -17.24 -3.51
C ARG A 2 -8.60 -16.75 -4.92
N LEU A 3 -9.07 -15.50 -5.08
CA LEU A 3 -9.43 -14.94 -6.39
C LEU A 3 -8.23 -14.87 -7.36
N ASN A 4 -7.04 -14.51 -6.86
CA ASN A 4 -5.85 -14.49 -7.70
C ASN A 4 -5.44 -15.90 -8.13
N ASP A 5 -5.61 -16.88 -7.25
CA ASP A 5 -5.24 -18.27 -7.50
C ASP A 5 -6.22 -18.92 -8.51
N GLU A 6 -7.51 -18.58 -8.43
CA GLU A 6 -8.56 -19.10 -9.31
C GLU A 6 -8.49 -18.53 -10.74
N TYR A 7 -8.21 -17.23 -10.90
CA TYR A 7 -8.27 -16.54 -12.19
C TYR A 7 -6.89 -16.16 -12.77
N GLY A 8 -5.79 -16.41 -12.05
CA GLY A 8 -4.44 -16.05 -12.49
C GLY A 8 -4.01 -16.72 -13.80
N THR A 9 -4.49 -17.94 -14.08
CA THR A 9 -4.23 -18.65 -15.35
C THR A 9 -4.95 -18.02 -16.54
N GLN A 10 -5.98 -17.21 -16.30
CA GLN A 10 -6.73 -16.46 -17.31
C GLN A 10 -6.14 -15.05 -17.53
N GLY A 11 -5.01 -14.74 -16.89
CA GLY A 11 -4.38 -13.42 -16.94
C GLY A 11 -5.08 -12.37 -16.06
N ILE A 12 -5.98 -12.79 -15.15
CA ILE A 12 -6.66 -11.87 -14.23
C ILE A 12 -5.94 -11.91 -12.89
N HIS A 13 -5.47 -10.74 -12.45
CA HIS A 13 -4.78 -10.58 -11.18
C HIS A 13 -5.66 -9.84 -10.17
N ALA A 14 -5.82 -10.43 -8.98
CA ALA A 14 -6.54 -9.79 -7.90
C ALA A 14 -5.57 -9.07 -6.96
N TRP A 15 -6.01 -7.95 -6.38
CA TRP A 15 -5.24 -7.14 -5.45
C TRP A 15 -6.07 -6.79 -4.22
N SER A 16 -5.44 -6.76 -3.05
CA SER A 16 -5.99 -6.10 -1.86
C SER A 16 -5.40 -4.69 -1.80
N VAL A 17 -6.20 -3.68 -1.51
CA VAL A 17 -5.75 -2.28 -1.52
C VAL A 17 -6.15 -1.56 -0.23
N GLN A 18 -5.27 -0.68 0.25
CA GLN A 18 -5.57 0.28 1.30
C GLN A 18 -5.48 1.70 0.74
N PRO A 19 -6.60 2.45 0.73
CA PRO A 19 -6.63 3.81 0.20
C PRO A 19 -5.90 4.82 1.10
N GLY A 20 -5.64 4.45 2.36
CA GLY A 20 -5.08 5.31 3.40
C GLY A 20 -6.18 6.06 4.17
N ALA A 21 -5.77 7.06 4.96
CA ALA A 21 -6.69 7.87 5.76
C ALA A 21 -7.41 8.91 4.89
N VAL A 22 -8.42 8.49 4.14
CA VAL A 22 -9.17 9.37 3.23
C VAL A 22 -10.27 10.10 3.98
N GLN A 23 -10.32 11.43 3.82
CA GLN A 23 -11.40 12.26 4.36
C GLN A 23 -12.70 11.96 3.58
N THR A 24 -13.52 11.10 4.15
CA THR A 24 -14.85 10.72 3.65
C THR A 24 -15.85 10.74 4.81
N ASP A 25 -17.14 10.63 4.48
CA ASP A 25 -18.20 10.53 5.49
C ASP A 25 -18.25 9.18 6.22
N LEU A 26 -17.21 8.34 6.13
CA LEU A 26 -17.16 7.01 6.78
C LEU A 26 -17.38 7.11 8.30
N ALA A 27 -16.87 8.15 8.94
CA ALA A 27 -16.95 8.34 10.39
C ALA A 27 -18.26 9.00 10.88
N ARG A 28 -19.22 9.30 9.99
CA ARG A 28 -20.44 10.07 10.34
C ARG A 28 -21.32 9.44 11.43
N HIS A 29 -21.28 8.10 11.55
CA HIS A 29 -22.01 7.34 12.56
C HIS A 29 -21.09 6.72 13.62
N MET A 30 -19.81 7.08 13.62
CA MET A 30 -18.88 6.64 14.65
C MET A 30 -19.27 7.32 15.98
N PRO A 31 -19.41 6.57 17.08
CA PRO A 31 -19.61 7.17 18.40
C PRO A 31 -18.40 8.01 18.79
N ASP A 32 -18.62 8.97 19.69
CA ASP A 32 -17.63 10.02 19.95
C ASP A 32 -16.38 9.49 20.66
N ASP A 33 -16.49 8.39 21.40
CA ASP A 33 -15.35 7.66 21.95
C ASP A 33 -14.39 7.18 20.85
N GLY A 34 -14.91 6.60 19.77
CA GLY A 34 -14.12 6.17 18.61
C GLY A 34 -13.46 7.34 17.87
N LYS A 35 -14.18 8.46 17.73
CA LYS A 35 -13.61 9.69 17.16
C LYS A 35 -12.48 10.26 18.03
N ASN A 36 -12.65 10.23 19.34
CA ASN A 36 -11.63 10.71 20.29
C ASN A 36 -10.37 9.85 20.25
N VAL A 37 -10.49 8.53 20.10
CA VAL A 37 -9.34 7.64 19.89
C VAL A 37 -8.59 8.02 18.61
N LEU A 38 -9.31 8.26 17.51
CA LEU A 38 -8.69 8.66 16.25
C LEU A 38 -8.00 10.03 16.35
N ALA A 39 -8.60 10.97 17.09
CA ALA A 39 -8.04 12.30 17.33
C ALA A 39 -6.88 12.32 18.34
N SER A 40 -6.76 11.30 19.19
CA SER A 40 -5.70 11.21 20.21
C SER A 40 -4.32 10.91 19.63
N ASP A 41 -4.26 10.30 18.44
CA ASP A 41 -3.03 10.06 17.71
C ASP A 41 -2.82 11.15 16.65
N PRO A 42 -1.67 11.85 16.61
CA PRO A 42 -1.39 12.84 15.57
C PRO A 42 -1.11 12.21 14.18
N TYR A 43 -0.81 10.91 14.12
CA TYR A 43 -0.42 10.24 12.89
C TYR A 43 -1.54 10.19 11.83
N PRO A 44 -2.78 9.75 12.14
CA PRO A 44 -3.89 9.78 11.18
C PRO A 44 -4.14 11.15 10.54
N ALA A 45 -4.01 12.24 11.32
CA ALA A 45 -4.14 13.60 10.80
C ALA A 45 -3.01 13.94 9.82
N LYS A 46 -1.77 13.56 10.15
CA LYS A 46 -0.58 13.78 9.30
C LYS A 46 -0.65 13.03 7.97
N VAL A 47 -1.23 11.83 7.94
CA VAL A 47 -1.34 11.01 6.74
C VAL A 47 -2.70 11.11 6.06
N SER A 48 -3.52 12.09 6.46
CA SER A 48 -4.83 12.33 5.88
C SER A 48 -4.70 12.68 4.39
N LYS A 49 -5.60 12.13 3.59
CA LYS A 49 -5.64 12.24 2.14
C LYS A 49 -6.99 12.77 1.68
N ASN A 50 -7.00 13.48 0.56
CA ASN A 50 -8.24 13.76 -0.15
C ASN A 50 -8.73 12.51 -0.93
N PRO A 51 -9.99 12.50 -1.40
CA PRO A 51 -10.54 11.37 -2.16
C PRO A 51 -9.70 10.95 -3.38
N GLU A 52 -9.15 11.91 -4.12
CA GLU A 52 -8.34 11.66 -5.32
C GLU A 52 -7.04 10.91 -4.97
N GLN A 53 -6.35 11.33 -3.91
CA GLN A 53 -5.15 10.66 -3.38
C GLN A 53 -5.48 9.28 -2.79
N GLY A 54 -6.68 9.12 -2.24
CA GLY A 54 -7.18 7.83 -1.76
C GLY A 54 -7.39 6.82 -2.88
N ALA A 55 -7.99 7.28 -3.99
CA ALA A 55 -8.23 6.46 -5.18
C ALA A 55 -6.95 6.08 -5.94
N ALA A 56 -5.85 6.83 -5.75
CA ALA A 56 -4.60 6.61 -6.46
C ALA A 56 -4.04 5.18 -6.30
N THR A 57 -4.20 4.55 -5.12
CA THR A 57 -3.70 3.17 -4.91
C THR A 57 -4.52 2.16 -5.72
N SER A 58 -5.84 2.32 -5.78
CA SER A 58 -6.71 1.47 -6.61
C SER A 58 -6.46 1.70 -8.10
N ALA A 59 -6.28 2.96 -8.51
CA ALA A 59 -5.93 3.30 -9.89
C ALA A 59 -4.59 2.68 -10.30
N CYS A 60 -3.55 2.83 -9.45
CA CYS A 60 -2.25 2.21 -9.66
C CYS A 60 -2.36 0.68 -9.77
N GLY A 61 -3.11 0.04 -8.86
CA GLY A 61 -3.35 -1.40 -8.89
C GLY A 61 -4.04 -1.88 -10.18
N ALA A 62 -4.86 -1.04 -10.81
CA ALA A 62 -5.59 -1.37 -12.02
C ALA A 62 -4.82 -1.06 -13.32
N THR A 63 -3.89 -0.10 -13.32
CA THR A 63 -3.29 0.41 -14.56
C THR A 63 -1.76 0.34 -14.62
N ALA A 64 -1.07 0.00 -13.53
CA ALA A 64 0.39 0.03 -13.52
C ALA A 64 0.99 -1.16 -14.27
N ALA A 65 1.68 -0.87 -15.38
CA ALA A 65 2.29 -1.89 -16.25
C ALA A 65 3.30 -2.81 -15.54
N ALA A 66 4.04 -2.32 -14.54
CA ALA A 66 4.94 -3.19 -13.77
C ALA A 66 4.25 -3.92 -12.61
N LEU A 67 2.92 -3.85 -12.47
CA LEU A 67 2.13 -4.82 -11.70
C LEU A 67 1.58 -5.96 -12.56
N GLU A 68 1.64 -5.83 -13.90
CA GLU A 68 1.30 -6.90 -14.83
C GLU A 68 2.17 -8.13 -14.53
N SER A 69 1.57 -9.32 -14.51
CA SER A 69 2.17 -10.61 -14.06
C SER A 69 2.34 -10.80 -12.55
N MET A 70 2.06 -9.79 -11.73
CA MET A 70 1.97 -9.94 -10.28
C MET A 70 0.52 -9.93 -9.84
N GLY A 71 0.26 -10.55 -8.70
CA GLY A 71 -1.07 -10.59 -8.13
C GLY A 71 -1.08 -11.25 -6.77
N GLY A 72 -2.21 -11.18 -6.08
CA GLY A 72 -2.36 -11.80 -4.76
C GLY A 72 -1.65 -11.06 -3.62
N LYS A 73 -1.24 -9.80 -3.85
CA LYS A 73 -0.52 -8.99 -2.86
C LYS A 73 -1.39 -7.83 -2.37
N TYR A 74 -0.88 -7.15 -1.34
CA TYR A 74 -1.51 -5.99 -0.73
C TYR A 74 -0.79 -4.71 -1.14
N LEU A 75 -1.55 -3.74 -1.64
CA LEU A 75 -1.07 -2.44 -2.08
C LEU A 75 -1.46 -1.35 -1.08
N GLU A 76 -0.52 -0.49 -0.79
CA GLU A 76 -0.71 0.70 0.04
C GLU A 76 0.19 1.80 -0.48
N ASN A 77 -0.30 3.04 -0.54
CA ASN A 77 0.47 4.19 -1.05
C ASN A 77 1.05 3.95 -2.46
N CYS A 78 0.24 3.39 -3.37
CA CYS A 78 0.62 3.08 -4.76
C CYS A 78 1.80 2.10 -4.92
N GLN A 79 2.11 1.31 -3.89
CA GLN A 79 3.18 0.31 -3.91
C GLN A 79 2.77 -0.97 -3.18
N ILE A 80 3.53 -2.05 -3.38
CA ILE A 80 3.34 -3.29 -2.61
C ILE A 80 3.79 -3.04 -1.17
N ALA A 81 2.90 -3.24 -0.19
CA ALA A 81 3.24 -2.92 1.18
C ALA A 81 4.18 -3.96 1.80
N GLY A 82 5.19 -3.48 2.51
CA GLY A 82 6.04 -4.29 3.37
C GLY A 82 5.29 -4.85 4.58
N PRO A 83 5.91 -5.75 5.36
CA PRO A 83 5.35 -6.21 6.63
C PRO A 83 5.22 -5.03 7.60
N TRP A 84 4.08 -4.95 8.29
CA TRP A 84 3.87 -3.99 9.37
C TRP A 84 4.87 -4.22 10.50
N LYS A 85 5.31 -3.12 11.14
CA LYS A 85 6.28 -3.14 12.24
C LYS A 85 5.68 -2.44 13.47
N PRO A 86 5.80 -3.02 14.69
CA PRO A 86 5.30 -2.38 15.91
C PRO A 86 5.85 -0.97 16.17
N SER A 87 7.07 -0.70 15.72
CA SER A 87 7.73 0.61 15.87
C SER A 87 7.06 1.74 15.09
N LEU A 88 6.18 1.43 14.13
CA LEU A 88 5.48 2.43 13.31
C LEU A 88 4.18 2.92 13.95
N GLY A 89 3.79 2.37 15.11
CA GLY A 89 2.52 2.65 15.75
C GLY A 89 1.36 1.83 15.15
N HIS A 90 0.23 1.84 15.85
CA HIS A 90 -0.93 1.02 15.48
C HIS A 90 -1.53 1.40 14.12
N TRP A 91 -1.38 2.66 13.71
CA TRP A 91 -1.83 3.21 12.42
C TRP A 91 -0.74 3.21 11.34
N GLY A 92 0.44 2.69 11.65
CA GLY A 92 1.56 2.64 10.71
C GLY A 92 1.25 1.79 9.48
N PRO A 93 1.91 2.05 8.34
CA PRO A 93 1.68 1.33 7.10
C PRO A 93 2.22 -0.10 7.19
N GLY A 94 1.73 -0.95 6.31
CA GLY A 94 2.21 -2.30 6.12
C GLY A 94 1.12 -3.34 6.22
N ARG A 95 1.37 -4.49 5.59
CA ARG A 95 0.49 -5.64 5.63
C ARG A 95 0.65 -6.42 6.94
N CYS A 96 -0.38 -7.17 7.32
CA CYS A 96 -0.29 -8.11 8.43
C CYS A 96 0.80 -9.16 8.16
N ILE A 97 1.66 -9.42 9.16
CA ILE A 97 2.79 -10.35 9.06
C ILE A 97 2.38 -11.80 8.74
N CYS A 98 1.12 -12.18 9.00
CA CYS A 98 0.59 -13.49 8.66
C CYS A 98 0.35 -13.69 7.16
N GLN A 99 0.29 -12.61 6.36
CA GLN A 99 0.25 -12.71 4.90
C GLN A 99 1.66 -13.01 4.39
N LYS A 100 1.93 -14.27 4.03
CA LYS A 100 3.13 -14.64 3.27
C LYS A 100 3.11 -13.89 1.93
N VAL A 101 4.12 -13.07 1.67
CA VAL A 101 4.36 -12.46 0.36
C VAL A 101 5.78 -12.83 -0.03
N ASP A 102 5.92 -13.49 -1.18
CA ASP A 102 7.21 -13.65 -1.85
C ASP A 102 7.65 -12.27 -2.36
N HIS A 103 8.80 -11.81 -1.86
CA HIS A 103 9.30 -10.45 -2.06
C HIS A 103 10.14 -10.40 -3.34
N ARG A 104 9.50 -10.08 -4.47
CA ARG A 104 10.19 -9.41 -5.59
C ARG A 104 9.91 -7.92 -5.44
N GLU A 105 10.96 -7.14 -5.21
CA GLU A 105 10.88 -5.72 -4.93
C GLU A 105 10.45 -4.97 -6.21
N VAL A 106 9.37 -4.18 -6.10
CA VAL A 106 8.91 -3.30 -7.18
C VAL A 106 8.90 -1.90 -6.60
N SER A 107 9.99 -1.18 -6.85
CA SER A 107 10.15 0.20 -6.40
C SER A 107 9.52 1.13 -7.42
N TRP A 108 8.51 1.90 -7.00
CA TRP A 108 7.87 2.92 -7.81
C TRP A 108 8.34 4.29 -7.39
N ARG A 109 8.96 5.04 -8.31
CA ARG A 109 9.20 6.48 -8.13
C ARG A 109 7.95 7.25 -8.52
N ALA A 110 7.05 7.47 -7.57
CA ALA A 110 6.05 8.53 -7.66
C ALA A 110 6.63 9.80 -7.04
N ASN A 111 7.21 10.67 -7.88
CA ASN A 111 7.59 12.02 -7.48
C ASN A 111 6.31 12.85 -7.22
N LEU A 112 5.85 12.87 -5.97
CA LEU A 112 5.01 13.93 -5.44
C LEU A 112 5.56 14.25 -4.04
N PHE A 113 5.97 15.53 -3.85
CA PHE A 113 6.66 16.15 -2.71
C PHE A 113 8.22 16.29 -2.79
N GLY A 114 8.67 17.35 -3.47
CA GLY A 114 9.83 18.21 -3.10
C GLY A 114 11.28 17.71 -3.32
N PRO A 115 12.26 18.60 -3.63
CA PRO A 115 13.55 18.24 -4.23
C PRO A 115 14.65 17.90 -3.20
N GLY A 116 15.48 16.90 -3.49
CA GLY A 116 16.75 16.68 -2.81
C GLY A 116 17.25 15.23 -2.84
N ALA A 117 18.21 14.97 -3.73
CA ALA A 117 19.34 14.02 -3.67
C ALA A 117 19.25 12.80 -2.71
N LEU A 118 19.58 11.57 -3.10
CA LEU A 118 20.90 11.15 -3.58
C LEU A 118 20.83 9.82 -4.37
N SER A 119 21.82 9.69 -5.25
CA SER A 119 22.19 8.55 -6.09
C SER A 119 22.46 7.24 -5.34
N GLY A 120 22.09 6.12 -5.94
CA GLY A 120 22.56 4.78 -5.58
C GLY A 120 22.38 3.83 -6.75
N THR A 121 23.50 3.32 -7.27
CA THR A 121 23.64 2.46 -8.45
C THR A 121 23.17 1.02 -8.20
N PHE A 122 22.54 0.41 -9.20
CA PHE A 122 22.05 -0.98 -9.21
C PHE A 122 23.18 -1.91 -9.69
N GLN A 123 23.65 -2.82 -8.83
CA GLN A 123 24.52 -3.94 -9.24
C GLN A 123 23.67 -5.20 -9.37
N HIS A 124 23.63 -5.75 -10.59
CA HIS A 124 23.16 -7.09 -10.88
C HIS A 124 24.28 -8.07 -10.53
N GLU A 125 24.04 -9.04 -9.66
CA GLU A 125 24.82 -10.28 -9.63
C GLU A 125 23.85 -11.45 -9.82
N GLN A 126 24.10 -12.23 -10.87
CA GLN A 126 23.30 -13.37 -11.30
C GLN A 126 23.60 -14.63 -10.47
N ALA A 127 22.67 -15.57 -10.54
CA ALA A 127 22.55 -16.80 -9.79
C ALA A 127 23.75 -17.77 -9.79
N SER A 128 23.87 -18.55 -8.71
CA SER A 128 24.18 -19.99 -8.78
C SER A 128 23.84 -20.70 -7.46
N LEU A 129 22.89 -21.63 -7.52
CA LEU A 129 23.07 -23.09 -7.36
C LEU A 129 21.71 -23.78 -7.50
#